data_AF-R4WRQ1-F1
#
_entry.id   AF-R4WRQ1-F1
#
_cell.length_a   1.000
_cell.length_b   1.000
_cell.length_c   1.000
_cell.angle_alpha   90.00
_cell.angle_beta   90.00
_cell.angle_gamma   90.00
#
_symmetry.space_group_name_H-M   'P 1'
#
loop_
_entity.id
_entity.type
_entity.pdbx_description
1 polymer ?
#
loop_
_entity_poly.entity_id
_entity_poly.type
_entity_poly.pdbx_seq_one_letter_code
_entity_poly.pdbx_strand_id
1 'polypeptide(L)'
;MDSVTNINNKKDAMHAVPLEDALSLTGFGRYQKWIALIGGLCWMACGFQNSLNAYILPSVKCDMHVTSSMMGLFNAMFLAGGLSSGLLWGVLVDSIGRWPVIVFGMASDATFTFISSFAQNFYLLLVFRFLNGFVVGGPAAIILAYVGEFQPHDKRRQVLCYLGFFWTLSWVILPGLAWMVVPLDWEVDWGTWKYNSWRLLILMVGCPSLLSALLLSSYPESPKFLLTQGRDHEALQILANIYSVNTGQPSSTYPVKSLEYSSIGKRPKTEGKSICKPFMLMLEQFRALLTMPVLPITLLGSYLFFSNMFGYYGLGLWLPELMNRFEAHYSTSNVTVSVCQLEPA
;
A
#
# COMPACT_ATOMS: atom_id res chain seq x y z
N MET A 1 -6.01 -41.25 -48.70
CA MET A 1 -4.70 -40.56 -48.68
C MET A 1 -4.70 -39.56 -47.53
N ASP A 2 -5.28 -39.94 -46.38
CA ASP A 2 -5.88 -38.99 -45.41
C ASP A 2 -5.45 -39.24 -43.96
N SER A 3 -4.47 -40.11 -43.75
CA SER A 3 -3.96 -40.47 -42.42
C SER A 3 -2.63 -39.80 -42.08
N VAL A 4 -2.02 -39.06 -43.01
CA VAL A 4 -0.72 -38.40 -42.80
C VAL A 4 -0.86 -36.90 -42.46
N THR A 5 -1.97 -36.27 -42.83
CA THR A 5 -2.19 -34.83 -42.60
C THR A 5 -2.60 -34.49 -41.15
N ASN A 6 -3.04 -35.48 -40.36
CA ASN A 6 -3.54 -35.25 -39.00
C ASN A 6 -2.49 -35.48 -37.89
N ILE A 7 -1.30 -35.97 -38.24
CA ILE A 7 -0.20 -36.20 -37.28
C ILE A 7 0.71 -34.96 -37.16
N ASN A 8 0.73 -34.10 -38.19
CA ASN A 8 1.53 -32.86 -38.16
C ASN A 8 0.87 -31.72 -37.35
N ASN A 9 -0.44 -31.74 -37.11
CA ASN A 9 -1.10 -30.75 -36.25
C ASN A 9 -0.99 -31.05 -34.74
N LYS A 10 -0.40 -32.19 -34.35
CA LYS A 10 -0.21 -32.58 -32.94
C LYS A 10 1.22 -32.46 -32.43
N LYS A 11 2.18 -32.05 -33.26
CA LYS A 11 3.60 -31.95 -32.86
C LYS A 11 4.06 -30.56 -32.39
N ASP A 12 3.23 -29.52 -32.54
CA ASP A 12 3.55 -28.14 -32.12
C ASP A 12 2.66 -27.61 -30.99
N ALA A 13 1.86 -28.46 -30.33
CA ALA A 13 1.27 -28.11 -29.04
C ALA A 13 2.36 -28.22 -27.97
N MET A 14 3.32 -27.31 -28.01
CA MET A 14 4.27 -27.04 -26.95
C MET A 14 3.45 -26.83 -25.67
N HIS A 15 3.44 -27.84 -24.80
CA HIS A 15 2.59 -27.93 -23.61
C HIS A 15 2.62 -26.59 -22.87
N ALA A 16 1.49 -25.89 -22.91
CA ALA A 16 1.35 -24.62 -22.23
C ALA A 16 1.49 -24.88 -20.72
N VAL A 17 2.37 -24.12 -20.06
CA VAL A 17 2.70 -24.34 -18.65
C VAL A 17 1.90 -23.36 -17.79
N PRO A 18 1.25 -23.80 -16.69
CA PRO A 18 0.61 -22.90 -15.74
C PRO A 18 1.57 -21.83 -15.23
N LEU A 19 1.07 -20.60 -15.00
CA LEU A 19 1.92 -19.49 -14.54
C LEU A 19 2.71 -19.82 -13.27
N GLU A 20 2.08 -20.48 -12.30
CA GLU A 20 2.72 -20.82 -11.01
C GLU A 20 3.88 -21.80 -11.20
N ASP A 21 3.75 -22.76 -12.11
CA ASP A 21 4.80 -23.71 -12.46
C ASP A 21 5.92 -23.01 -13.24
N ALA A 22 5.56 -22.15 -14.19
CA ALA A 22 6.52 -21.34 -14.95
C ALA A 22 7.33 -20.42 -14.03
N LEU A 23 6.69 -19.80 -13.04
CA LEU A 23 7.34 -18.96 -12.03
C LEU A 23 8.26 -19.80 -11.13
N SER A 24 7.86 -21.02 -10.77
CA SER A 24 8.71 -21.93 -9.99
C SER A 24 9.98 -22.32 -10.74
N LEU A 25 9.90 -22.48 -12.07
CA LEU A 25 11.06 -22.73 -12.93
C LEU A 25 12.02 -21.54 -13.05
N THR A 26 11.59 -20.31 -12.71
CA THR A 26 12.50 -19.15 -12.66
C THR A 26 13.48 -19.19 -11.47
N GLY A 27 13.24 -20.10 -10.52
CA GLY A 27 13.99 -20.20 -9.27
C GLY A 27 13.72 -19.04 -8.30
N PHE A 28 14.18 -19.18 -7.06
CA PHE A 28 14.13 -18.11 -6.05
C PHE A 28 15.53 -17.53 -5.88
N GLY A 29 15.75 -16.29 -6.33
CA GLY A 29 17.08 -15.69 -6.37
C GLY A 29 17.09 -14.22 -5.98
N ARG A 30 17.99 -13.47 -6.63
CA ARG A 30 18.22 -12.06 -6.36
C ARG A 30 16.99 -11.23 -6.70
N TYR A 31 16.32 -11.53 -7.80
CA TYR A 31 15.17 -10.76 -8.27
C TYR A 31 14.04 -10.74 -7.22
N GLN A 32 13.67 -11.91 -6.70
CA GLN A 32 12.60 -12.03 -5.70
C GLN A 32 12.94 -11.37 -4.37
N LYS A 33 14.21 -11.42 -3.95
CA LYS A 33 14.67 -10.76 -2.72
C LYS A 33 14.64 -9.24 -2.87
N TRP A 34 15.07 -8.72 -4.02
CA TRP A 34 15.06 -7.28 -4.29
C TRP A 34 13.64 -6.72 -4.36
N ILE A 35 12.73 -7.37 -5.10
CA ILE A 35 11.33 -6.92 -5.16
C ILE A 35 10.64 -7.02 -3.79
N ALA A 36 10.96 -8.04 -2.98
CA ALA A 36 10.46 -8.14 -1.61
C ALA A 36 11.01 -7.03 -0.70
N LEU A 37 12.29 -6.67 -0.82
CA LEU A 37 12.87 -5.56 -0.06
C LEU A 37 12.23 -4.23 -0.44
N ILE A 38 12.10 -3.95 -1.75
CA ILE A 38 11.49 -2.72 -2.25
C ILE A 38 10.01 -2.64 -1.84
N GLY A 39 9.27 -3.75 -1.95
CA GLY A 39 7.89 -3.83 -1.48
C GLY A 39 7.76 -3.68 0.03
N GLY A 40 8.74 -4.16 0.80
CA GLY A 40 8.84 -3.95 2.24
C GLY A 40 9.04 -2.47 2.58
N LEU A 41 9.96 -1.78 1.89
CA LEU A 41 10.14 -0.34 2.03
C LEU A 41 8.86 0.45 1.70
N CYS A 42 8.15 0.04 0.65
CA CYS A 42 6.86 0.63 0.29
C CYS A 42 5.82 0.41 1.40
N TRP A 43 5.76 -0.78 1.98
CA TRP A 43 4.87 -1.10 3.09
C TRP A 43 5.19 -0.31 4.37
N MET A 44 6.48 -0.15 4.66
CA MET A 44 6.97 0.67 5.76
C MET A 44 6.62 2.15 5.58
N ALA A 45 6.75 2.68 4.35
CA ALA A 45 6.40 4.06 4.03
C ALA A 45 4.89 4.32 4.24
N CYS A 46 4.02 3.39 3.82
CA CYS A 46 2.59 3.45 4.14
C CYS A 46 2.34 3.45 5.66
N GLY A 47 3.11 2.64 6.40
CA GLY A 47 3.06 2.62 7.87
C GLY A 47 3.48 3.95 8.50
N PHE A 48 4.54 4.60 7.99
CA PHE A 48 4.93 5.93 8.45
C PHE A 48 3.83 6.96 8.28
N GLN A 49 3.17 6.99 7.11
CA GLN A 49 2.06 7.91 6.87
C GLN A 49 0.91 7.70 7.85
N ASN A 50 0.59 6.43 8.13
CA ASN A 50 -0.49 6.09 9.03
C ASN A 50 -0.22 6.56 10.47
N SER A 51 1.02 6.44 10.93
CA SER A 51 1.41 6.76 12.31
C SER A 51 1.84 8.22 12.49
N LEU A 52 2.16 8.94 11.41
CA LEU A 52 2.67 10.32 11.44
C LEU A 52 1.78 11.28 12.24
N ASN A 53 0.46 11.18 12.08
CA ASN A 53 -0.45 12.11 12.74
C ASN A 53 -0.32 12.07 14.27
N ALA A 54 -0.09 10.91 14.88
CA ALA A 54 0.04 10.78 16.33
C ALA A 54 1.23 11.58 16.89
N TYR A 55 2.30 11.75 16.11
CA TYR A 55 3.53 12.40 16.57
C TYR A 55 3.57 13.90 16.29
N ILE A 56 2.95 14.37 15.20
CA ILE A 56 2.95 15.81 14.86
C ILE A 56 1.82 16.58 15.54
N LEU A 57 0.73 15.90 15.95
CA LEU A 57 -0.47 16.55 16.45
C LEU A 57 -0.24 17.49 17.65
N PRO A 58 0.58 17.13 18.67
CA PRO A 58 0.89 18.03 19.77
C PRO A 58 1.62 19.30 19.30
N SER A 59 2.61 19.17 18.40
CA SER A 59 3.34 20.31 17.86
C SER A 59 2.45 21.22 17.02
N VAL A 60 1.57 20.65 16.19
CA VAL A 60 0.58 21.41 15.40
C VAL A 60 -0.39 22.16 16.31
N LYS A 61 -0.81 21.57 17.44
CA LYS A 61 -1.65 22.22 18.44
C LYS A 61 -0.99 23.48 19.00
N CYS A 62 0.27 23.38 19.38
CA CYS A 62 1.01 24.51 19.95
C CYS A 62 1.33 25.59 18.91
N ASP A 63 1.75 25.20 17.70
CA ASP A 63 2.20 26.10 16.63
C ASP A 63 1.03 26.86 15.98
N MET A 64 -0.11 26.19 15.76
CA MET A 64 -1.25 26.75 15.03
C MET A 64 -2.46 27.09 15.93
N HIS A 65 -2.32 26.94 17.26
CA HIS A 65 -3.37 27.20 18.26
C HIS A 65 -4.71 26.53 17.95
N VAL A 66 -4.69 25.27 17.50
CA VAL A 66 -5.90 24.54 17.11
C VAL A 66 -6.67 23.96 18.30
N THR A 67 -7.99 23.90 18.17
CA THR A 67 -8.88 23.33 19.19
C THR A 67 -8.86 21.80 19.18
N SER A 68 -9.32 21.18 20.27
CA SER A 68 -9.40 19.71 20.39
C SER A 68 -10.31 19.06 19.34
N SER A 69 -11.40 19.73 18.94
CA SER A 69 -12.27 19.25 17.88
C SER A 69 -11.57 19.24 16.52
N MET A 70 -10.75 20.25 16.22
CA MET A 70 -9.94 20.32 15.02
C MET A 70 -8.85 19.24 14.98
N MET A 71 -8.26 18.89 16.13
CA MET A 71 -7.31 17.78 16.23
C MET A 71 -7.98 16.42 15.90
N GLY A 72 -9.20 16.20 16.38
CA GLY A 72 -9.98 15.01 16.01
C GLY A 72 -10.27 14.97 14.52
N LEU A 73 -10.66 16.10 13.93
CA LEU A 73 -10.88 16.23 12.49
C LEU A 73 -9.60 15.92 11.69
N PHE A 74 -8.43 16.35 12.16
CA PHE A 74 -7.14 16.08 11.51
C PHE A 74 -6.87 14.59 11.30
N ASN A 75 -7.07 13.78 12.35
CA ASN A 75 -6.96 12.33 12.25
C ASN A 75 -8.03 11.73 11.34
N ALA A 76 -9.27 12.22 11.46
CA ALA A 76 -10.39 11.74 10.66
C ALA A 76 -10.18 11.99 9.15
N MET A 77 -9.58 13.12 8.75
CA MET A 77 -9.39 13.45 7.33
C MET A 77 -8.50 12.44 6.60
N PHE A 78 -7.44 11.94 7.24
CA PHE A 78 -6.59 10.89 6.65
C PHE A 78 -7.39 9.59 6.42
N LEU A 79 -8.15 9.15 7.43
CA LEU A 79 -8.98 7.96 7.34
C LEU A 79 -10.12 8.13 6.32
N ALA A 80 -10.74 9.31 6.27
CA ALA A 80 -11.79 9.66 5.31
C ALA A 80 -11.26 9.63 3.87
N GLY A 81 -10.05 10.12 3.65
CA GLY A 81 -9.34 10.01 2.37
C GLY A 81 -9.21 8.55 1.93
N GLY A 82 -8.66 7.71 2.81
CA GLY A 82 -8.51 6.28 2.55
C GLY A 82 -9.85 5.59 2.22
N LEU A 83 -10.88 5.83 3.03
CA LEU A 83 -12.23 5.29 2.84
C LEU A 83 -12.83 5.69 1.48
N SER A 84 -12.72 6.97 1.10
CA SER A 84 -13.27 7.47 -0.16
C SER A 84 -12.58 6.91 -1.40
N SER A 85 -11.33 6.46 -1.26
CA SER A 85 -10.49 6.02 -2.38
C SER A 85 -10.53 4.50 -2.64
N GLY A 86 -10.98 3.69 -1.67
CA GLY A 86 -10.82 2.22 -1.72
C GLY A 86 -11.42 1.55 -2.96
N LEU A 87 -12.66 1.89 -3.32
CA LEU A 87 -13.32 1.35 -4.52
C LEU A 87 -12.67 1.87 -5.81
N LEU A 88 -12.20 3.12 -5.80
CA LEU A 88 -11.51 3.72 -6.95
C LEU A 88 -10.20 2.97 -7.24
N TRP A 89 -9.39 2.70 -6.21
CA TRP A 89 -8.15 1.95 -6.38
C TRP A 89 -8.39 0.52 -6.84
N GLY A 90 -9.42 -0.15 -6.33
CA GLY A 90 -9.81 -1.49 -6.80
C GLY A 90 -10.03 -1.52 -8.32
N VAL A 91 -10.81 -0.59 -8.85
CA VAL A 91 -11.07 -0.45 -10.31
C VAL A 91 -9.81 -0.10 -11.09
N LEU A 92 -8.99 0.84 -10.57
CA LEU A 92 -7.78 1.30 -11.25
C LEU A 92 -6.74 0.19 -11.38
N VAL A 93 -6.52 -0.59 -10.32
CA VAL A 93 -5.56 -1.70 -10.31
C VAL A 93 -5.89 -2.77 -11.31
N ASP A 94 -7.17 -3.02 -11.42
CA ASP A 94 -7.75 -4.03 -12.27
C ASP A 94 -7.77 -3.62 -13.75
N SER A 95 -7.83 -2.32 -14.03
CA SER A 95 -7.88 -1.78 -15.39
C SER A 95 -6.50 -1.37 -15.93
N ILE A 96 -5.71 -0.67 -15.13
CA ILE A 96 -4.41 -0.11 -15.53
C ILE A 96 -3.27 -1.08 -15.19
N GLY A 97 -3.40 -1.81 -14.09
CA GLY A 97 -2.36 -2.71 -13.58
C GLY A 97 -1.92 -2.36 -12.15
N ARG A 98 -1.15 -3.26 -11.54
CA ARG A 98 -0.70 -3.12 -10.15
C ARG A 98 0.47 -2.14 -10.07
N TRP A 99 1.43 -2.28 -10.98
CA TRP A 99 2.66 -1.49 -10.98
C TRP A 99 2.42 0.02 -11.15
N PRO A 100 1.66 0.50 -12.15
CA PRO A 100 1.42 1.92 -12.34
C PRO A 100 0.73 2.55 -11.13
N VAL A 101 -0.22 1.83 -10.52
CA VAL A 101 -0.97 2.33 -9.36
C VAL A 101 -0.07 2.48 -8.14
N ILE A 102 0.82 1.51 -7.87
CA ILE A 102 1.75 1.61 -6.76
C ILE A 102 2.73 2.77 -6.99
N VAL A 103 3.36 2.87 -8.16
CA VAL A 103 4.35 3.92 -8.45
C VAL A 103 3.69 5.31 -8.41
N PHE A 104 2.55 5.49 -9.07
CA PHE A 104 1.82 6.75 -9.06
C PHE A 104 1.35 7.12 -7.65
N GLY A 105 0.85 6.15 -6.89
CA GLY A 105 0.40 6.37 -5.52
C GLY A 105 1.55 6.80 -4.61
N MET A 106 2.66 6.07 -4.62
CA MET A 106 3.82 6.40 -3.80
C MET A 106 4.46 7.75 -4.19
N ALA A 107 4.52 8.08 -5.48
CA ALA A 107 5.02 9.36 -5.96
C ALA A 107 4.10 10.53 -5.57
N SER A 108 2.78 10.33 -5.67
CA SER A 108 1.79 11.34 -5.30
C SER A 108 1.76 11.57 -3.79
N ASP A 109 1.87 10.50 -2.98
CA ASP A 109 2.00 10.59 -1.52
C ASP A 109 3.25 11.39 -1.12
N ALA A 110 4.41 11.07 -1.70
CA ALA A 110 5.64 11.81 -1.45
C ALA A 110 5.49 13.30 -1.82
N THR A 111 4.88 13.59 -2.97
CA THR A 111 4.66 14.97 -3.44
C THR A 111 3.75 15.73 -2.48
N PHE A 112 2.59 15.17 -2.11
CA PHE A 112 1.67 15.80 -1.18
C PHE A 112 2.27 15.95 0.22
N THR A 113 3.06 14.98 0.65
CA THR A 113 3.77 15.04 1.93
C THR A 113 4.82 16.16 1.95
N PHE A 114 5.63 16.26 0.89
CA PHE A 114 6.62 17.32 0.77
C PHE A 114 5.97 18.70 0.73
N ILE A 115 4.90 18.88 -0.06
CA ILE A 115 4.17 20.16 -0.08
C ILE A 115 3.55 20.44 1.30
N SER A 116 3.00 19.41 1.97
CA SER A 116 2.39 19.57 3.29
C SER A 116 3.38 19.98 4.38
N SER A 117 4.66 19.62 4.25
CA SER A 117 5.74 20.07 5.15
C SER A 117 5.81 21.61 5.20
N PHE A 118 5.60 22.27 4.07
CA PHE A 118 5.64 23.74 3.97
C PHE A 118 4.32 24.43 4.36
N ALA A 119 3.27 23.69 4.73
CA ALA A 119 1.92 24.24 4.92
C ALA A 119 1.80 25.14 6.17
N GLN A 120 1.76 26.47 5.98
CA GLN A 120 1.65 27.44 7.08
C GLN A 120 0.23 27.54 7.69
N ASN A 121 -0.78 26.98 7.03
CA ASN A 121 -2.17 27.04 7.46
C ASN A 121 -2.70 25.63 7.80
N PHE A 122 -3.38 25.50 8.94
CA PHE A 122 -3.99 24.26 9.38
C PHE A 122 -4.97 23.65 8.37
N TYR A 123 -5.80 24.46 7.71
CA TYR A 123 -6.74 23.97 6.70
C TYR A 123 -6.03 23.40 5.47
N LEU A 124 -4.89 23.99 5.09
CA LEU A 124 -4.07 23.45 4.02
C LEU A 124 -3.48 22.09 4.43
N LEU A 125 -3.01 21.98 5.68
CA LEU A 125 -2.53 20.72 6.22
C LEU A 125 -3.64 19.66 6.26
N LEU A 126 -4.88 20.02 6.63
CA LEU A 126 -6.05 19.13 6.59
C LEU A 126 -6.33 18.60 5.18
N VAL A 127 -6.31 19.47 4.17
CA VAL A 127 -6.51 19.06 2.77
C VAL A 127 -5.41 18.09 2.34
N PHE A 128 -4.15 18.37 2.64
CA PHE A 128 -3.08 17.43 2.33
C PHE A 128 -3.21 16.13 3.09
N ARG A 129 -3.61 16.12 4.36
CA ARG A 129 -3.87 14.86 5.09
C ARG A 129 -4.93 14.00 4.41
N PHE A 130 -6.01 14.62 3.95
CA PHE A 130 -7.03 13.93 3.16
C PHE A 130 -6.44 13.35 1.88
N LEU A 131 -5.66 14.13 1.12
CA LEU A 131 -5.02 13.69 -0.12
C LEU A 131 -4.00 12.56 0.10
N ASN A 132 -3.19 12.62 1.17
CA ASN A 132 -2.26 11.54 1.53
C ASN A 132 -3.04 10.27 1.86
N GLY A 133 -4.10 10.36 2.67
CA GLY A 133 -4.97 9.20 2.96
C GLY A 133 -5.63 8.62 1.71
N PHE A 134 -6.12 9.49 0.83
CA PHE A 134 -6.72 9.11 -0.45
C PHE A 134 -5.73 8.36 -1.34
N VAL A 135 -4.47 8.79 -1.38
CA VAL A 135 -3.47 8.20 -2.26
C VAL A 135 -2.84 6.93 -1.68
N VAL A 136 -2.45 6.94 -0.40
CA VAL A 136 -1.77 5.82 0.28
C VAL A 136 -2.64 4.56 0.32
N GLY A 137 -3.97 4.71 0.37
CA GLY A 137 -4.90 3.59 0.38
C GLY A 137 -4.72 2.62 -0.79
N GLY A 138 -4.32 3.11 -1.96
CA GLY A 138 -4.05 2.30 -3.15
C GLY A 138 -2.82 1.41 -2.97
N PRO A 139 -1.59 1.96 -2.92
CA PRO A 139 -0.37 1.19 -2.69
C PRO A 139 -0.46 0.25 -1.48
N ALA A 140 -1.10 0.69 -0.40
CA ALA A 140 -1.33 -0.11 0.80
C ALA A 140 -2.29 -1.31 0.60
N ALA A 141 -3.14 -1.31 -0.42
CA ALA A 141 -3.97 -2.48 -0.72
C ALA A 141 -3.26 -3.49 -1.64
N ILE A 142 -2.32 -3.03 -2.47
CA ILE A 142 -1.86 -3.77 -3.64
C ILE A 142 -0.46 -4.35 -3.45
N ILE A 143 0.42 -3.71 -2.69
CA ILE A 143 1.85 -4.07 -2.69
C ILE A 143 2.11 -5.52 -2.26
N LEU A 144 1.34 -6.03 -1.29
CA LEU A 144 1.42 -7.45 -0.87
C LEU A 144 1.03 -8.39 -2.02
N ALA A 145 -0.03 -8.06 -2.77
CA ALA A 145 -0.43 -8.83 -3.94
C ALA A 145 0.62 -8.73 -5.05
N TYR A 146 1.11 -7.52 -5.35
CA TYR A 146 2.14 -7.28 -6.36
C TYR A 146 3.39 -8.10 -6.08
N VAL A 147 3.99 -7.97 -4.89
CA VAL A 147 5.17 -8.77 -4.53
C VAL A 147 4.86 -10.26 -4.59
N GLY A 148 3.70 -10.68 -4.08
CA GLY A 148 3.28 -12.08 -4.06
C GLY A 148 3.17 -12.71 -5.46
N GLU A 149 2.83 -11.93 -6.48
CA GLU A 149 2.72 -12.39 -7.87
C GLU A 149 4.09 -12.64 -8.54
N PHE A 150 5.19 -12.19 -7.93
CA PHE A 150 6.57 -12.52 -8.37
C PHE A 150 7.21 -13.65 -7.55
N GLN A 151 6.54 -14.14 -6.51
CA GLN A 151 7.09 -15.19 -5.65
C GLN A 151 6.63 -16.59 -6.07
N PRO A 152 7.54 -17.56 -6.17
CA PRO A 152 7.17 -18.97 -6.29
C PRO A 152 6.25 -19.40 -5.15
N HIS A 153 5.28 -20.27 -5.44
CA HIS A 153 4.24 -20.72 -4.50
C HIS A 153 4.79 -21.13 -3.12
N ASP A 154 5.88 -21.88 -3.09
CA ASP A 154 6.48 -22.42 -1.85
C ASP A 154 7.07 -21.35 -0.93
N LYS A 155 7.55 -20.25 -1.50
CA LYS A 155 8.19 -19.15 -0.75
C LYS A 155 7.28 -17.94 -0.57
N ARG A 156 6.19 -17.85 -1.35
CA ARG A 156 5.25 -16.72 -1.31
C ARG A 156 4.78 -16.41 0.11
N ARG A 157 4.30 -17.41 0.85
CA ARG A 157 3.81 -17.20 2.23
C ARG A 157 4.88 -16.62 3.15
N GLN A 158 6.11 -17.14 3.09
CA GLN A 158 7.22 -16.67 3.93
C GLN A 158 7.57 -15.22 3.61
N VAL A 159 7.65 -14.87 2.32
CA VAL A 159 7.96 -13.51 1.87
C VAL A 159 6.86 -12.53 2.28
N LEU A 160 5.58 -12.91 2.15
CA LEU A 160 4.47 -12.06 2.61
C LEU A 160 4.50 -11.82 4.12
N CYS A 161 4.89 -12.81 4.93
CA CYS A 161 5.11 -12.60 6.36
C CYS A 161 6.27 -11.63 6.63
N TYR A 162 7.39 -11.74 5.90
CA TYR A 162 8.50 -10.80 6.02
C TYR A 162 8.10 -9.37 5.61
N LEU A 163 7.24 -9.19 4.60
CA LEU A 163 6.67 -7.88 4.27
C LEU A 163 5.86 -7.32 5.44
N GLY A 164 5.07 -8.15 6.13
CA GLY A 164 4.35 -7.73 7.33
C GLY A 164 5.27 -7.15 8.41
N PHE A 165 6.49 -7.66 8.57
CA PHE A 165 7.47 -7.13 9.52
C PHE A 165 7.88 -5.68 9.20
N PHE A 166 7.92 -5.28 7.93
CA PHE A 166 8.22 -3.89 7.55
C PHE A 166 7.15 -2.90 8.02
N TRP A 167 5.89 -3.32 8.15
CA TRP A 167 4.87 -2.50 8.80
C TRP A 167 5.23 -2.25 10.26
N THR A 168 5.57 -3.31 11.00
CA THR A 168 5.95 -3.17 12.41
C THR A 168 7.21 -2.34 12.58
N LEU A 169 8.18 -2.43 11.66
CA LEU A 169 9.34 -1.54 11.66
C LEU A 169 8.95 -0.06 11.58
N SER A 170 7.86 0.26 10.86
CA SER A 170 7.38 1.64 10.79
C SER A 170 7.01 2.21 12.17
N TRP A 171 6.44 1.36 13.04
CA TRP A 171 6.03 1.68 14.41
C TRP A 171 7.20 1.80 15.39
N VAL A 172 8.41 1.38 15.00
CA VAL A 172 9.62 1.54 15.81
C VAL A 172 10.45 2.71 15.30
N ILE A 173 10.66 2.78 13.98
CA ILE A 173 11.53 3.77 13.37
C ILE A 173 10.91 5.17 13.44
N LEU A 174 9.61 5.32 13.18
CA LEU A 174 8.98 6.64 13.16
C LEU A 174 8.99 7.33 14.54
N PRO A 175 8.56 6.70 15.65
CA PRO A 175 8.72 7.31 16.97
C PRO A 175 10.18 7.61 17.32
N GLY A 176 11.14 6.76 16.91
CA GLY A 176 12.57 7.05 17.07
C GLY A 176 13.00 8.32 16.33
N LEU A 177 12.57 8.48 15.07
CA LEU A 177 12.80 9.70 14.29
C LEU A 177 12.09 10.92 14.91
N ALA A 178 10.85 10.76 15.37
CA ALA A 178 10.10 11.83 16.02
C ALA A 178 10.75 12.28 17.32
N TRP A 179 11.25 11.34 18.13
CA TRP A 179 12.00 11.63 19.36
C TRP A 179 13.28 12.41 19.07
N MET A 180 14.00 12.07 17.99
CA MET A 180 15.22 12.77 17.61
C MET A 180 14.96 14.17 17.03
N VAL A 181 13.87 14.33 16.27
CA VAL A 181 13.65 15.55 15.48
C VAL A 181 12.70 16.54 16.14
N VAL A 182 11.56 16.10 16.68
CA VAL A 182 10.53 17.02 17.22
C VAL A 182 11.06 17.92 18.35
N PRO A 183 11.87 17.43 19.31
CA PRO A 183 12.41 18.26 20.40
C PRO A 183 13.52 19.24 19.97
N LEU A 184 13.93 19.26 18.70
CA LEU A 184 14.91 20.24 18.25
C LEU A 184 14.27 21.63 18.25
N ASP A 185 14.80 22.54 19.08
CA ASP A 185 14.38 23.96 19.20
C ASP A 185 14.80 24.82 18.00
N TRP A 186 14.87 24.22 16.81
CA TRP A 186 15.22 24.89 15.57
C TRP A 186 13.97 25.39 14.86
N GLU A 187 13.89 26.72 14.72
CA GLU A 187 12.89 27.42 13.91
C GLU A 187 13.62 28.35 12.95
N VAL A 188 13.29 28.24 11.66
CA VAL A 188 13.72 29.22 10.65
C VAL A 188 12.53 30.07 10.27
N ASP A 189 12.59 31.34 10.64
CA ASP A 189 11.56 32.33 10.36
C ASP A 189 12.03 33.27 9.23
N TRP A 190 11.36 33.19 8.08
CA TRP A 190 11.54 34.11 6.94
C TRP A 190 10.50 35.24 6.95
N GLY A 191 9.92 35.55 8.12
CA GLY A 191 8.90 36.58 8.34
C GLY A 191 7.49 36.06 8.09
N THR A 192 7.17 35.71 6.84
CA THR A 192 5.84 35.18 6.49
C THR A 192 5.76 33.65 6.59
N TRP A 193 6.91 32.97 6.58
CA TRP A 193 7.02 31.52 6.48
C TRP A 193 7.89 31.02 7.63
N LYS A 194 7.33 30.11 8.43
CA LYS A 194 8.03 29.46 9.54
C LYS A 194 8.27 27.99 9.23
N TYR A 195 9.50 27.54 9.44
CA TYR A 195 9.87 26.14 9.26
C TYR A 195 10.49 25.57 10.53
N ASN A 196 9.79 24.59 11.11
CA ASN A 196 10.06 24.04 12.44
C ASN A 196 10.37 22.54 12.36
N SER A 197 10.86 21.97 13.45
CA SER A 197 11.21 20.55 13.58
C SER A 197 10.12 19.56 13.13
N TRP A 198 8.85 19.78 13.50
CA TRP A 198 7.76 18.88 13.12
C TRP A 198 7.47 18.89 11.61
N ARG A 199 7.75 20.00 10.92
CA ARG A 199 7.66 20.09 9.45
C ARG A 199 8.76 19.30 8.78
N LEU A 200 9.97 19.33 9.35
CA LEU A 200 11.08 18.48 8.93
C LEU A 200 10.72 16.99 9.10
N LEU A 201 10.05 16.60 10.19
CA LEU A 201 9.57 15.23 10.37
C LEU A 201 8.61 14.81 9.25
N ILE A 202 7.66 15.67 8.86
CA ILE A 202 6.77 15.41 7.71
C ILE A 202 7.60 15.19 6.43
N LEU A 203 8.60 16.04 6.19
CA LEU A 203 9.47 15.91 5.01
C LEU A 203 10.20 14.55 5.02
N MET A 204 10.79 14.16 6.15
CA MET A 204 11.49 12.88 6.29
C MET A 204 10.57 11.68 6.05
N VAL A 205 9.29 11.74 6.45
CA VAL A 205 8.32 10.67 6.18
C VAL A 205 8.02 10.51 4.70
N GLY A 206 8.04 11.60 3.92
CA GLY A 206 7.85 11.52 2.47
C GLY A 206 9.04 10.89 1.73
N CYS A 207 10.25 10.89 2.33
CA CYS A 207 11.46 10.37 1.68
C CYS A 207 11.40 8.86 1.38
N PRO A 208 11.01 7.97 2.31
CA PRO A 208 10.73 6.57 2.01
C PRO A 208 9.70 6.38 0.90
N SER A 209 8.63 7.19 0.88
CA SER A 209 7.62 7.10 -0.18
C SER A 209 8.20 7.40 -1.55
N LEU A 210 9.00 8.48 -1.65
CA LEU A 210 9.69 8.84 -2.89
C LEU A 210 10.69 7.77 -3.30
N LEU A 211 11.49 7.28 -2.37
CA LEU A 211 12.48 6.24 -2.63
C LEU A 211 11.82 4.96 -3.16
N SER A 212 10.71 4.53 -2.55
CA SER A 212 9.93 3.38 -3.03
C SER A 212 9.38 3.62 -4.43
N ALA A 213 8.86 4.80 -4.74
CA ALA A 213 8.38 5.14 -6.09
C ALA A 213 9.51 5.06 -7.13
N LEU A 214 10.68 5.62 -6.83
CA LEU A 214 11.85 5.61 -7.70
C LEU A 214 12.36 4.18 -7.93
N LEU A 215 12.51 3.38 -6.86
CA LEU A 215 12.98 2.00 -6.97
C LEU A 215 12.00 1.10 -7.74
N LEU A 216 10.69 1.27 -7.52
CA LEU A 216 9.67 0.52 -8.25
C LEU A 216 9.49 0.96 -9.69
N SER A 217 9.84 2.20 -10.05
CA SER A 217 9.73 2.69 -11.44
C SER A 217 10.55 1.87 -12.45
N SER A 218 11.59 1.18 -11.98
CA SER A 218 12.45 0.30 -12.80
C SER A 218 11.92 -1.13 -12.93
N TYR A 219 10.87 -1.50 -12.18
CA TYR A 219 10.27 -2.83 -12.22
C TYR A 219 9.12 -2.89 -13.24
N PRO A 220 8.85 -4.08 -13.81
CA PRO A 220 7.75 -4.26 -14.74
C PRO A 220 6.42 -4.53 -14.01
N GLU A 221 5.35 -4.54 -14.79
CA GLU A 221 4.05 -5.03 -14.33
C GLU A 221 4.08 -6.52 -13.97
N SER A 222 3.15 -6.96 -13.13
CA SER A 222 3.04 -8.36 -12.74
C SER A 222 2.79 -9.29 -13.94
N PRO A 223 3.53 -10.43 -14.05
CA PRO A 223 3.26 -11.45 -15.05
C PRO A 223 1.82 -11.96 -15.02
N LYS A 224 1.22 -12.05 -13.82
CA LYS A 224 -0.17 -12.48 -13.64
C LYS A 224 -1.16 -11.48 -14.22
N PHE A 225 -0.92 -10.18 -14.01
CA PHE A 225 -1.75 -9.14 -14.63
C PHE A 225 -1.66 -9.20 -16.16
N LEU A 226 -0.45 -9.27 -16.71
CA LEU A 226 -0.22 -9.29 -18.15
C LEU A 226 -0.90 -10.50 -18.82
N LEU A 227 -0.82 -11.67 -18.20
CA LEU A 227 -1.56 -12.84 -18.64
C LEU A 227 -3.06 -12.60 -18.64
N THR A 228 -3.66 -12.02 -17.59
CA THR A 228 -5.10 -11.74 -17.58
C THR A 228 -5.55 -10.72 -18.64
N GLN A 229 -4.62 -9.93 -19.18
CA GLN A 229 -4.86 -8.99 -20.28
C GLN A 229 -4.59 -9.61 -21.67
N GLY A 230 -4.18 -10.89 -21.74
CA GLY A 230 -3.81 -11.56 -22.98
C GLY A 230 -2.47 -11.11 -23.56
N ARG A 231 -1.58 -10.54 -22.73
CA ARG A 231 -0.23 -10.07 -23.09
C ARG A 231 0.81 -11.14 -22.76
N ASP A 232 0.61 -12.33 -23.30
CA ASP A 232 1.37 -13.54 -22.93
C ASP A 232 2.86 -13.41 -23.24
N HIS A 233 3.20 -12.79 -24.36
CA HIS A 233 4.59 -12.58 -24.77
C HIS A 233 5.36 -11.70 -23.77
N GLU A 234 4.73 -10.66 -23.23
CA GLU A 234 5.34 -9.78 -22.24
C GLU A 234 5.49 -10.48 -20.89
N ALA A 235 4.51 -11.28 -20.49
CA ALA A 235 4.60 -12.11 -19.30
C ALA A 235 5.78 -13.10 -19.40
N LEU A 236 5.95 -13.76 -20.55
CA LEU A 236 7.08 -14.66 -20.82
C LEU A 236 8.43 -13.93 -20.78
N GLN A 237 8.52 -12.73 -21.36
CA GLN A 237 9.74 -11.92 -21.29
C GLN A 237 10.14 -11.58 -19.86
N ILE A 238 9.17 -11.21 -19.02
CA ILE A 238 9.43 -10.93 -17.60
C ILE A 238 9.90 -12.20 -16.88
N LEU A 239 9.24 -13.34 -17.09
CA LEU A 239 9.67 -14.61 -16.49
C LEU A 239 11.09 -15.02 -16.94
N ALA A 240 11.41 -14.83 -18.23
CA ALA A 240 12.74 -15.10 -18.76
C ALA A 240 13.81 -14.12 -18.20
N ASN A 241 13.45 -12.87 -17.93
CA ASN A 241 14.32 -11.91 -17.25
C ASN A 241 14.55 -12.33 -15.79
N ILE A 242 13.49 -12.71 -15.07
CA ILE A 242 13.58 -13.21 -13.69
C ILE A 242 14.51 -14.44 -13.63
N TYR A 243 14.30 -15.41 -14.53
CA TYR A 243 15.15 -16.59 -14.65
C TYR A 243 16.61 -16.22 -14.88
N SER A 244 16.88 -15.27 -15.77
CA SER A 244 18.24 -14.82 -16.08
C SER A 244 18.93 -14.17 -14.88
N VAL A 245 18.23 -13.27 -14.17
CA VAL A 245 18.75 -12.61 -12.97
C VAL A 245 19.01 -13.60 -11.82
N ASN A 246 18.19 -14.65 -11.71
CA ASN A 246 18.31 -15.63 -10.65
C ASN A 246 19.38 -16.69 -10.89
N THR A 247 19.50 -17.16 -12.13
CA THR A 247 20.41 -18.27 -12.50
C THR A 247 21.72 -17.79 -13.08
N GLY A 248 21.79 -16.54 -13.57
CA GLY A 248 22.91 -16.02 -14.34
C GLY A 248 22.97 -16.53 -15.79
N GLN A 249 22.01 -17.36 -16.22
CA GLN A 249 21.94 -17.84 -17.60
C GLN A 249 21.24 -16.82 -18.51
N PRO A 250 21.48 -16.84 -19.84
CA PRO A 250 20.74 -15.99 -20.78
C PRO A 250 19.23 -16.22 -20.71
N SER A 251 18.43 -15.17 -20.90
CA SER A 251 16.96 -15.27 -20.94
C SER A 251 16.45 -16.23 -22.02
N SER A 252 17.20 -16.42 -23.12
CA SER A 252 16.86 -17.35 -24.20
C SER A 252 16.87 -18.83 -23.78
N THR A 253 17.54 -19.15 -22.68
CA THR A 253 17.64 -20.51 -22.12
C THR A 253 16.47 -20.88 -21.22
N TYR A 254 15.53 -19.96 -20.99
CA TYR A 254 14.35 -20.21 -20.18
C TYR A 254 13.48 -21.33 -20.83
N PRO A 255 13.12 -22.40 -20.09
CA PRO A 255 12.49 -23.58 -20.67
C PRO A 255 11.02 -23.39 -21.10
N VAL A 256 10.33 -22.39 -20.55
CA VAL A 256 8.91 -22.16 -20.83
C VAL A 256 8.76 -21.19 -22.00
N LYS A 257 8.05 -21.64 -23.04
CA LYS A 257 7.82 -20.88 -24.27
C LYS A 257 6.34 -20.54 -24.53
N SER A 258 5.42 -21.16 -23.80
CA SER A 258 3.98 -20.91 -23.84
C SER A 258 3.39 -21.04 -22.44
N LEU A 259 2.51 -20.11 -22.07
CA LEU A 259 1.83 -20.10 -20.78
C LEU A 259 0.40 -20.59 -20.95
N GLU A 260 -0.07 -21.43 -20.04
CA GLU A 260 -1.45 -21.87 -20.02
C GLU A 260 -2.33 -20.72 -19.52
N TYR A 261 -3.23 -20.27 -20.39
CA TYR A 261 -4.19 -19.24 -20.05
C TYR A 261 -5.36 -19.88 -19.30
N SER A 262 -5.47 -19.66 -17.98
CA SER A 262 -6.66 -20.09 -17.25
C SER A 262 -7.86 -19.23 -17.70
N SER A 263 -8.89 -19.89 -18.22
CA SER A 263 -10.10 -19.27 -18.79
C SER A 263 -10.97 -18.50 -17.76
N ILE A 264 -10.55 -18.44 -16.50
CA ILE A 264 -11.32 -17.93 -15.35
C ILE A 264 -11.36 -16.38 -15.31
N GLY A 265 -10.59 -15.68 -16.15
CA GLY A 265 -10.41 -14.23 -16.05
C GLY A 265 -10.77 -13.40 -17.28
N LYS A 266 -11.59 -13.89 -18.23
CA LYS A 266 -11.99 -13.09 -19.41
C LYS A 266 -12.62 -11.75 -18.97
N ARG A 267 -11.88 -10.66 -19.12
CA ARG A 267 -12.49 -9.34 -19.27
C ARG A 267 -12.81 -9.15 -20.74
N PRO A 268 -14.06 -8.83 -21.11
CA PRO A 268 -14.34 -8.40 -22.46
C PRO A 268 -13.47 -7.18 -22.77
N LYS A 269 -12.68 -7.23 -23.87
CA LYS A 269 -11.99 -6.07 -24.42
C LYS A 269 -13.06 -5.01 -24.71
N THR A 270 -13.23 -4.06 -23.80
CA THR A 270 -14.34 -3.12 -23.89
C THR A 270 -13.86 -1.88 -24.63
N GLU A 271 -13.90 -1.94 -25.96
CA GLU A 271 -13.68 -0.77 -26.82
C GLU A 271 -14.71 0.33 -26.48
N GLY A 272 -14.25 1.58 -26.41
CA GLY A 272 -15.09 2.77 -26.26
C GLY A 272 -14.65 3.68 -25.11
N LYS A 273 -14.17 4.88 -25.43
CA LYS A 273 -13.83 5.93 -24.49
C LYS A 273 -15.13 6.62 -24.03
N SER A 274 -15.67 6.25 -22.88
CA SER A 274 -16.78 6.99 -22.26
C SER A 274 -16.47 7.28 -20.79
N ILE A 275 -16.60 8.54 -20.39
CA ILE A 275 -16.21 9.08 -19.08
C ILE A 275 -16.99 8.41 -17.93
N CYS A 276 -18.18 7.85 -18.19
CA CYS A 276 -18.97 7.14 -17.18
C CYS A 276 -18.56 5.66 -16.98
N LYS A 277 -17.72 5.08 -17.86
CA LYS A 277 -17.30 3.68 -17.75
C LYS A 277 -16.59 3.32 -16.44
N PRO A 278 -15.62 4.09 -15.90
CA PRO A 278 -14.96 3.72 -14.64
C PRO A 278 -15.93 3.70 -13.45
N PHE A 279 -16.91 4.61 -13.42
CA PHE A 279 -17.93 4.62 -12.37
C PHE A 279 -18.90 3.43 -12.50
N MET A 280 -19.34 3.10 -13.72
CA MET A 280 -20.16 1.89 -13.92
C MET A 280 -19.41 0.60 -13.60
N LEU A 281 -18.12 0.52 -13.95
CA LEU A 281 -17.27 -0.62 -13.59
C LEU A 281 -17.12 -0.74 -12.07
N MET A 282 -16.99 0.39 -11.37
CA MET A 282 -16.96 0.43 -9.90
C MET A 282 -18.24 -0.15 -9.30
N LEU A 283 -19.41 0.28 -9.80
CA LEU A 283 -20.70 -0.23 -9.36
C LEU A 283 -20.89 -1.72 -9.67
N GLU A 284 -20.41 -2.17 -10.83
CA GLU A 284 -20.48 -3.58 -11.22
C GLU A 284 -19.59 -4.46 -10.33
N GLN A 285 -18.35 -4.03 -10.05
CA GLN A 285 -17.45 -4.73 -9.11
C GLN A 285 -18.03 -4.76 -7.69
N PHE A 286 -18.57 -3.63 -7.22
CA PHE A 286 -19.21 -3.58 -5.91
C PHE A 286 -20.43 -4.51 -5.85
N ARG A 287 -21.25 -4.54 -6.91
CA ARG A 287 -22.39 -5.46 -7.01
C ARG A 287 -21.92 -6.91 -7.03
N ALA A 288 -20.84 -7.23 -7.74
CA ALA A 288 -20.29 -8.59 -7.79
C ALA A 288 -19.87 -9.08 -6.40
N LEU A 289 -19.23 -8.23 -5.59
CA LEU A 289 -18.89 -8.54 -4.19
C LEU A 289 -20.12 -8.84 -3.32
N LEU A 290 -21.27 -8.26 -3.65
CA LEU A 290 -22.53 -8.45 -2.95
C LEU A 290 -23.39 -9.60 -3.51
N THR A 291 -22.92 -10.32 -4.53
CA THR A 291 -23.65 -11.47 -5.11
C THR A 291 -23.21 -12.80 -4.50
N MET A 292 -24.12 -13.77 -4.45
CA MET A 292 -23.77 -15.16 -4.12
C MET A 292 -22.96 -15.80 -5.26
N PRO A 293 -21.95 -16.64 -4.97
CA PRO A 293 -21.56 -17.21 -3.67
C PRO A 293 -20.47 -16.44 -2.90
N VAL A 294 -19.98 -15.29 -3.41
CA VAL A 294 -18.85 -14.55 -2.81
C VAL A 294 -19.27 -13.66 -1.62
N LEU A 295 -20.55 -13.32 -1.50
CA LEU A 295 -21.11 -12.51 -0.42
C LEU A 295 -20.71 -12.98 1.00
N PRO A 296 -20.87 -14.25 1.42
CA PRO A 296 -20.49 -14.69 2.76
C PRO A 296 -18.98 -14.54 3.04
N ILE A 297 -18.13 -14.77 2.02
CA ILE A 297 -16.68 -14.60 2.14
C ILE A 297 -16.35 -13.10 2.32
N THR A 298 -17.02 -12.24 1.56
CA THR A 298 -16.86 -10.78 1.66
C THR A 298 -17.31 -10.25 3.02
N LEU A 299 -18.45 -10.72 3.54
CA LEU A 299 -18.95 -10.34 4.87
C LEU A 299 -18.01 -10.83 5.98
N LEU A 300 -17.55 -12.07 5.92
CA LEU A 300 -16.57 -12.60 6.89
C LEU A 300 -15.27 -11.81 6.84
N GLY A 301 -14.72 -11.55 5.65
CA GLY A 301 -13.51 -10.75 5.48
C GLY A 301 -13.67 -9.32 6.02
N SER A 302 -14.80 -8.69 5.73
CA SER A 302 -15.12 -7.34 6.22
C SER A 302 -15.24 -7.31 7.74
N TYR A 303 -15.89 -8.30 8.35
CA TYR A 303 -16.00 -8.43 9.80
C TYR A 303 -14.63 -8.62 10.48
N LEU A 304 -13.78 -9.49 9.91
CA LEU A 304 -12.44 -9.74 10.43
C LEU A 304 -11.57 -8.48 10.35
N PHE A 305 -11.62 -7.77 9.22
CA PHE A 305 -10.86 -6.54 9.02
C PHE A 305 -11.37 -5.42 9.93
N PHE A 306 -12.70 -5.28 10.08
CA PHE A 306 -13.31 -4.33 11.01
C PHE A 306 -12.91 -4.62 12.45
N SER A 307 -12.99 -5.87 12.90
CA SER A 307 -12.61 -6.25 14.27
C SER A 307 -11.13 -5.98 14.55
N ASN A 308 -10.26 -6.26 13.56
CA ASN A 308 -8.83 -5.97 13.64
C ASN A 308 -8.56 -4.45 13.73
N MET A 309 -9.18 -3.66 12.85
CA MET A 309 -9.02 -2.20 12.82
C MET A 309 -9.62 -1.53 14.06
N PHE A 310 -10.74 -2.03 14.57
CA PHE A 310 -11.34 -1.56 15.82
C PHE A 310 -10.40 -1.77 16.99
N GLY A 311 -9.79 -2.96 17.12
CA GLY A 311 -8.78 -3.21 18.15
C GLY A 311 -7.56 -2.30 17.98
N TYR A 312 -7.07 -2.16 16.74
CA TYR A 312 -5.88 -1.38 16.42
C TYR A 312 -6.03 0.12 16.72
N TYR A 313 -7.04 0.78 16.12
CA TYR A 313 -7.26 2.21 16.32
C TYR A 313 -7.95 2.52 17.65
N GLY A 314 -8.89 1.66 18.09
CA GLY A 314 -9.61 1.85 19.34
C GLY A 314 -8.66 1.82 20.54
N LEU A 315 -7.88 0.74 20.69
CA LEU A 315 -6.90 0.66 21.78
C LEU A 315 -5.75 1.63 21.58
N GLY A 316 -5.28 1.82 20.34
CA GLY A 316 -4.16 2.70 20.02
C GLY A 316 -4.42 4.19 20.29
N LEU A 317 -5.66 4.67 20.07
CA LEU A 317 -6.04 6.06 20.38
C LEU A 317 -6.48 6.23 21.84
N TRP A 318 -7.09 5.22 22.44
CA TRP A 318 -7.60 5.31 23.81
C TRP A 318 -6.50 5.18 24.86
N LEU A 319 -5.49 4.33 24.64
CA LEU A 319 -4.44 4.08 25.63
C LEU A 319 -3.60 5.33 25.96
N PRO A 320 -3.11 6.15 24.99
CA PRO A 320 -2.35 7.36 25.31
C PRO A 320 -3.18 8.41 26.06
N GLU A 321 -4.44 8.59 25.67
CA GLU A 321 -5.38 9.48 26.36
C GLU A 321 -5.62 9.03 27.80
N LEU A 322 -5.83 7.73 28.01
CA LEU A 322 -5.99 7.16 29.33
C LEU A 322 -4.74 7.37 30.19
N MET A 323 -3.55 7.09 29.65
CA MET A 323 -2.28 7.31 30.35
C MET A 323 -2.07 8.79 30.69
N ASN A 324 -2.36 9.70 29.76
CA ASN A 324 -2.24 11.13 29.99
C ASN A 324 -3.18 11.62 31.11
N ARG A 325 -4.41 11.07 31.20
CA ARG A 325 -5.33 11.37 32.31
C ARG A 325 -4.82 10.84 33.65
N PHE A 326 -4.26 9.63 33.66
CA PHE A 326 -3.60 9.09 34.86
C PHE A 326 -2.44 9.99 35.29
N GLU A 327 -1.59 10.41 34.36
CA GLU A 327 -0.44 11.27 34.65
C GLU A 327 -0.87 12.65 35.16
N ALA A 328 -1.89 13.26 34.56
CA ALA A 328 -2.49 14.51 35.05
C ALA A 328 -3.06 14.35 36.47
N HIS A 329 -3.72 13.23 36.77
CA HIS A 329 -4.21 12.95 38.12
C HIS A 329 -3.07 12.75 39.12
N TYR A 330 -2.06 11.95 38.78
CA TYR A 330 -0.91 11.71 39.64
C TYR A 330 -0.04 12.95 39.86
N SER A 331 -0.08 13.90 38.92
CA SER A 331 0.59 15.21 39.10
C SER A 331 -0.07 16.10 40.16
N THR A 332 -1.37 15.90 40.41
CA THR A 332 -2.17 16.71 41.36
C THR A 332 -2.50 15.96 42.66
N SER A 333 -2.52 14.63 42.65
CA SER A 333 -2.88 13.81 43.80
C SER A 333 -2.13 12.48 43.79
N ASN A 334 -1.44 12.13 44.88
CA ASN A 334 -0.69 10.85 45.01
C ASN A 334 -1.59 9.62 45.26
N VAL A 335 -2.89 9.71 44.97
CA VAL A 335 -3.86 8.65 45.24
C VAL A 335 -4.06 7.80 44.00
N THR A 336 -4.00 6.47 44.16
CA THR A 336 -4.31 5.54 43.08
C THR A 336 -5.82 5.54 42.82
N VAL A 337 -6.21 5.88 41.60
CA VAL A 337 -7.61 5.89 41.15
C VAL A 337 -7.86 4.81 40.12
N SER A 338 -9.07 4.28 40.08
CA SER A 338 -9.50 3.38 39.01
C SER A 338 -9.92 4.16 37.77
N VAL A 339 -9.94 3.51 36.60
CA VAL A 339 -10.39 4.11 35.33
C VAL A 339 -11.79 4.74 35.46
N CYS A 340 -12.67 4.16 36.27
CA CYS A 340 -14.04 4.65 36.49
C CYS A 340 -14.12 5.95 37.32
N GLN A 341 -13.04 6.32 38.03
CA GLN A 341 -12.98 7.48 38.92
C GLN A 341 -12.26 8.68 38.28
N LEU A 342 -11.68 8.50 37.09
CA LEU A 342 -11.11 9.59 36.30
C LEU A 342 -12.23 10.33 35.56
N GLU A 343 -12.48 11.59 35.95
CA GLU A 343 -13.48 12.42 35.28
C GLU A 343 -13.13 12.62 33.79
N PRO A 344 -14.14 12.57 32.88
CA PRO A 344 -13.96 13.04 31.52
C PRO A 344 -13.79 14.56 31.51
N ALA A 345 -12.73 15.05 30.87
CA ALA A 345 -12.48 16.47 30.66
C ALA A 345 -13.52 17.14 29.75
#